data_AF-A0A9E4LEM2-F1
#
_entry.id   AF-A0A9E4LEM2-F1
#
_cell.length_a   1.000
_cell.length_b   1.000
_cell.length_c   1.000
_cell.angle_alpha   90.00
_cell.angle_beta   90.00
_cell.angle_gamma   90.00
#
_symmetry.space_group_name_H-M   'P 1'
#
loop_
_entity.id
_entity.type
_entity.pdbx_description
1 polymer ?
#
loop_
_entity_poly.entity_id
_entity_poly.type
_entity_poly.pdbx_seq_one_letter_code
_entity_poly.pdbx_strand_id
1 'polypeptide(L)' 'MIHGYAVGSGLQLAPACDIQVCTSAARLGLPAVKEGLIPGLGTFQLVR' A
#
# COMPACT_ATOMS: atom_id res chain seq x y z
N MET A 1 6.48 -8.75 -5.81
CA MET A 1 6.81 -9.51 -4.58
C MET A 1 7.20 -8.52 -3.50
N ILE A 2 6.51 -8.54 -2.36
CA ILE A 2 6.70 -7.61 -1.23
C ILE A 2 7.37 -8.37 -0.09
N HIS A 3 8.57 -7.91 0.30
CA HIS A 3 9.34 -8.46 1.41
C HIS A 3 9.53 -7.38 2.48
N GLY A 4 9.09 -7.63 3.71
CA GLY A 4 9.23 -6.68 4.82
C GLY A 4 8.16 -5.59 4.87
N TYR A 5 8.23 -4.56 4.02
CA TYR A 5 7.35 -3.39 4.14
C TYR A 5 6.97 -2.77 2.77
N ALA A 6 5.69 -2.43 2.58
CA ALA A 6 5.27 -1.48 1.54
C ALA A 6 4.34 -0.44 2.17
N VAL A 7 4.86 0.78 2.35
CA VAL A 7 4.23 1.82 3.15
C VAL A 7 4.16 3.13 2.35
N GLY A 8 3.06 3.88 2.48
CA GLY A 8 2.88 5.17 1.81
C GLY A 8 2.77 5.02 0.28
N SER A 9 3.54 5.80 -0.48
CA SER A 9 3.54 5.73 -1.95
C SER A 9 3.98 4.36 -2.47
N GLY A 10 4.83 3.63 -1.74
CA GLY A 10 5.25 2.27 -2.11
C GLY A 10 4.10 1.25 -2.10
N LEU A 11 3.05 1.49 -1.30
CA LEU A 11 1.85 0.65 -1.30
C LEU A 11 0.90 0.99 -2.47
N GLN A 12 0.96 2.20 -3.02
CA GLN A 12 0.05 2.64 -4.09
C GLN A 12 0.36 1.98 -5.44
N LEU A 13 1.57 1.45 -5.63
CA LEU A 13 1.93 0.68 -6.82
C LEU A 13 1.47 -0.78 -6.75
N ALA A 14 1.29 -1.32 -5.53
CA ALA A 14 0.83 -2.69 -5.36
C ALA A 14 -0.51 -2.96 -6.08
N PRO A 15 -1.59 -2.13 -5.94
CA PRO A 15 -2.87 -2.38 -6.60
C PRO A 15 -2.84 -2.22 -8.13
N ALA A 16 -1.74 -1.72 -8.71
CA ALA A 16 -1.57 -1.69 -10.16
C ALA A 16 -1.01 -3.01 -10.74
N CYS A 17 -0.58 -3.95 -9.89
CA CYS A 17 -0.09 -5.26 -10.32
C CYS A 17 -1.23 -6.29 -10.38
N ASP A 18 -1.23 -7.15 -11.40
CA ASP A 18 -2.21 -8.25 -11.53
C ASP A 18 -2.12 -9.26 -10.38
N ILE A 19 -0.90 -9.52 -9.89
CA ILE A 19 -0.62 -10.46 -8.81
C ILE A 19 0.28 -9.79 -7.78
N GLN A 20 -0.16 -9.84 -6.51
CA GLN A 20 0.62 -9.42 -5.36
C GLN A 20 1.05 -10.64 -4.57
N VAL A 21 2.37 -10.83 -4.43
CA VAL A 21 2.95 -11.89 -3.61
C VAL A 21 3.64 -11.24 -2.41
N CYS A 22 3.19 -11.55 -1.20
CA CYS A 22 3.72 -10.98 0.04
C CYS A 22 4.30 -12.09 0.92
N THR A 23 5.43 -11.82 1.58
CA THR A 23 5.89 -12.68 2.68
C THR A 23 4.94 -12.57 3.88
N SER A 24 4.83 -13.61 4.71
CA SER A 24 4.01 -13.58 5.94
C SER A 24 4.41 -12.48 6.92
N ALA A 25 5.68 -12.03 6.88
CA ALA A 25 6.18 -10.91 7.69
C ALA A 25 5.95 -9.53 7.04
N ALA A 26 5.41 -9.45 5.83
CA ALA A 26 5.24 -8.19 5.12
C ALA A 26 4.18 -7.31 5.77
N ARG A 27 4.48 -6.02 5.93
CA ARG A 27 3.56 -5.02 6.46
C ARG A 27 3.21 -3.99 5.38
N LEU A 28 1.91 -3.83 5.15
CA LEU A 28 1.35 -2.89 4.20
C LEU A 28 0.65 -1.78 4.96
N GLY A 29 0.84 -0.51 4.61
CA GLY A 29 0.04 0.56 5.21
C GLY A 29 0.15 1.93 4.56
N LEU A 30 -0.88 2.76 4.79
CA LEU A 30 -0.91 4.16 4.40
C LEU A 30 -0.80 5.06 5.64
N PRO A 31 0.41 5.50 6.03
CA PRO A 31 0.61 6.28 7.25
C PRO A 31 0.11 7.72 7.09
N ALA A 32 -0.08 8.20 5.86
CA ALA A 32 -0.59 9.54 5.57
C ALA A 32 -1.90 9.85 6.33
N VAL A 33 -2.77 8.86 6.53
CA VAL A 33 -4.02 9.03 7.30
C VAL A 33 -3.74 9.38 8.77
N LYS A 34 -2.66 8.85 9.35
CA LYS A 34 -2.26 9.18 10.74
C LYS A 34 -1.75 10.62 10.87
N GLU A 35 -1.21 11.16 9.78
CA GLU A 35 -0.75 12.56 9.69
C GLU A 35 -1.86 13.51 9.20
N GLY A 36 -3.11 13.04 9.06
CA GLY A 36 -4.23 13.84 8.55
C GLY A 36 -4.18 14.14 7.05
N LEU A 37 -3.29 13.47 6.31
CA LEU A 37 -3.10 13.64 4.88
C LEU A 37 -3.90 12.59 4.08
N ILE A 38 -4.43 13.02 2.93
CA ILE A 38 -5.14 12.13 2.01
C ILE A 38 -4.12 11.31 1.21
N PRO A 39 -4.16 9.96 1.26
CA PRO A 39 -3.18 9.10 0.58
C PRO A 39 -3.44 8.95 -0.93
N GLY A 40 -3.54 10.07 -1.65
CA GLY A 40 -3.58 10.14 -3.12
C GLY A 40 -4.47 9.09 -3.80
N LEU A 41 -3.98 8.46 -4.87
CA LEU A 41 -4.68 7.39 -5.58
C LEU A 41 -4.97 6.16 -4.70
N GLY A 42 -4.27 5.99 -3.58
CA GLY A 42 -4.54 4.92 -2.62
C GLY A 42 -5.97 4.97 -2.07
N THR A 43 -6.62 6.14 -2.01
CA THR A 43 -8.03 6.24 -1.60
C THR A 43 -9.01 5.68 -2.63
N PHE A 44 -8.60 5.51 -3.89
CA PHE A 44 -9.47 4.94 -4.94
C PHE A 44 -9.07 3.51 -5.28
N GLN A 45 -7.77 3.22 -5.28
CA GLN A 45 -7.21 1.94 -5.71
C GLN A 45 -7.23 0.85 -4.63
N LEU A 46 -7.28 1.23 -3.34
CA LEU A 46 -7.31 0.28 -2.22
C LEU A 46 -8.71 0.14 -1.58
N VAL A 47 -9.72 0.83 -2.12
CA VAL A 47 -11.11 0.76 -1.62
C VAL A 47 -11.88 -0.44 -2.18
N ARG A 48 -11.40 -1.01 -3.28
CA ARG A 48 -11.96 -2.20 -3.92
C ARG A 48 -11.16 -3.43 -3.57
#